data_AF-A0A4S4MP74-F1
#
_entry.id   AF-A0A4S4MP74-F1
#
_cell.length_a   1.000
_cell.length_b   1.000
_cell.length_c   1.000
_cell.angle_alpha   90.00
_cell.angle_beta   90.00
_cell.angle_gamma   90.00
#
_symmetry.space_group_name_H-M   'P 1'
#
loop_
_entity.id
_entity.type
_entity.pdbx_description
1 polymer ?
#
loop_
_entity_poly.entity_id
_entity_poly.type
_entity_poly.pdbx_seq_one_letter_code
_entity_poly.pdbx_strand_id
1 'polypeptide(L)'
;MSLPSHLHTLPSINNIPVGTYNLSIEEMALLPLSALMAHRAVRTLADVIVSTRSPHIPVSSDVGTGSTALILLGHDGPGSMAVQMLSKRGVTVVAQVPLSAVRSRKSADEEEWTDVGETFQANRNGNAAGSSSRPNGSAKHTQARESRIEARLRAWGAHEVCIGDPLEVIERLAVDGRAFDAVIDTVGGADIWLASQTLLLAVSQSGGNNHSSHTQFTTLVGDNPAKLIPSAQDNLRSGFRSIRRAITVPMTETEDSKKQQASPSKSSTTSLPLMRKQSVRSASKARTVTVKRTVGYAWVSAAADVDYEGEDIRDALGSVVGMVEEGWIRPWIGDEEDLDDTRVVPFERSPEVFRRDDKGPVGLLEDGGTCVVKIVS
;
A
#
# COMPACT_ATOMS: atom_id res chain seq x y z
N MET A 1 42.35 -0.67 6.53
CA MET A 1 41.65 -0.13 5.35
C MET A 1 40.43 0.60 5.87
N SER A 2 40.44 1.93 5.85
CA SER A 2 39.33 2.76 6.36
C SER A 2 38.24 2.88 5.30
N LEU A 3 37.00 2.62 5.69
CA LEU A 3 35.82 2.90 4.87
C LEU A 3 35.53 4.42 4.89
N PRO A 4 35.09 5.02 3.77
CA PRO A 4 34.68 6.41 3.72
C PRO A 4 33.31 6.60 4.39
N SER A 5 33.30 7.27 5.54
CA SER A 5 32.10 7.74 6.23
C SER A 5 31.53 8.97 5.53
N HIS A 6 30.73 8.78 4.49
CA HIS A 6 29.87 9.82 3.94
C HIS A 6 28.62 9.97 4.81
N LEU A 7 28.81 10.54 6.00
CA LEU A 7 27.69 11.11 6.76
C LEU A 7 27.19 12.33 5.99
N HIS A 8 26.02 12.20 5.39
CA HIS A 8 25.29 13.34 4.83
C HIS A 8 25.07 14.36 5.93
N THR A 9 25.70 15.54 5.80
CA THR A 9 25.44 16.68 6.66
C THR A 9 24.03 17.18 6.34
N LEU A 10 23.07 16.83 7.19
CA LEU A 10 21.71 17.36 7.09
C LEU A 10 21.77 18.89 7.26
N PRO A 11 20.98 19.66 6.48
CA PRO A 11 20.94 21.11 6.60
C PRO A 11 20.57 21.52 8.02
N SER A 12 21.27 22.54 8.54
CA SER A 12 21.08 23.10 9.88
C SER A 12 19.63 23.61 10.06
N ILE A 13 18.92 23.02 11.02
CA ILE A 13 17.48 23.18 11.34
C ILE A 13 17.13 24.52 12.02
N ASN A 14 18.07 25.46 12.13
CA ASN A 14 17.96 26.54 13.13
C ASN A 14 16.98 27.69 12.83
N ASN A 15 16.11 27.64 11.81
CA ASN A 15 15.20 28.76 11.50
C ASN A 15 13.83 28.36 10.93
N ILE A 16 13.34 27.15 11.21
CA ILE A 16 11.92 26.85 10.94
C ILE A 16 11.12 27.42 12.13
N PRO A 17 10.12 28.30 11.93
CA PRO A 17 9.23 28.69 12.99
C PRO A 17 8.58 27.41 13.52
N VAL A 18 8.94 27.04 14.74
CA VAL A 18 8.38 25.88 15.45
C VAL A 18 6.92 26.23 15.74
N GLY A 19 6.06 26.01 14.74
CA GLY A 19 4.64 25.82 14.99
C GLY A 19 4.57 24.69 15.99
N THR A 20 3.94 24.92 17.12
CA THR A 20 3.73 23.89 18.15
C THR A 20 2.79 22.83 17.56
N TYR A 21 3.34 21.87 16.82
CA TYR A 21 2.65 20.67 16.39
C TYR A 21 2.52 19.75 17.60
N ASN A 22 1.66 20.17 18.53
CA ASN A 22 1.34 19.39 19.71
C ASN A 22 0.40 18.27 19.27
N LEU A 23 0.95 17.06 19.10
CA LEU A 23 0.12 15.87 18.97
C LEU A 23 -0.69 15.66 20.25
N SER A 24 -1.92 15.19 20.09
CA SER A 24 -2.70 14.68 21.22
C SER A 24 -2.06 13.41 21.78
N ILE A 25 -2.44 13.01 23.00
CA ILE A 25 -1.96 11.76 23.61
C ILE A 25 -2.35 10.55 22.75
N GLU A 26 -3.55 10.60 22.17
CA GLU A 26 -4.08 9.59 21.26
C GLU A 26 -3.25 9.50 19.97
N GLU A 27 -2.87 10.63 19.38
CA GLU A 27 -2.01 10.67 18.20
C GLU A 27 -0.60 10.14 18.52
N MET A 28 -0.02 10.55 19.65
CA MET A 28 1.29 10.04 20.10
C MET A 28 1.27 8.52 20.32
N ALA A 29 0.18 7.98 20.85
CA ALA A 29 0.03 6.54 21.08
C ALA A 29 0.08 5.71 19.79
N LEU A 30 -0.25 6.30 18.64
CA LEU A 30 -0.22 5.62 17.35
C LEU A 30 1.16 5.60 16.69
N LEU A 31 2.12 6.44 17.11
CA LEU A 31 3.43 6.54 16.44
C LEU A 31 4.19 5.20 16.38
N PRO A 32 4.29 4.39 17.45
CA PRO A 32 5.05 3.15 17.40
C PRO A 32 4.43 2.08 16.49
N LEU A 33 3.10 2.09 16.31
CA LEU A 33 2.40 1.07 15.52
C LEU A 33 2.22 1.48 14.05
N SER A 34 1.89 2.75 13.80
CA SER A 34 1.62 3.26 12.46
C SER A 34 2.86 3.85 11.80
N ALA A 35 3.44 4.87 12.43
CA ALA A 35 4.49 5.69 11.86
C ALA A 35 5.83 4.95 11.76
N LEU A 36 6.20 4.18 12.78
CA LEU A 36 7.42 3.37 12.77
C LEU A 36 7.40 2.34 11.63
N MET A 37 6.28 1.64 11.47
CA MET A 37 6.10 0.65 10.41
C MET A 37 6.15 1.27 9.03
N ALA A 38 5.45 2.39 8.85
CA ALA A 38 5.49 3.16 7.61
C ALA A 38 6.90 3.66 7.31
N HIS A 39 7.62 4.19 8.29
CA HIS A 39 8.99 4.69 8.14
C HIS A 39 9.92 3.59 7.63
N ARG A 40 9.92 2.42 8.30
CA ARG A 40 10.72 1.27 7.89
C ARG A 40 10.36 0.80 6.48
N ALA A 41 9.08 0.79 6.12
CA ALA A 41 8.63 0.43 4.79
C ALA A 41 9.08 1.43 3.71
N VAL A 42 8.89 2.72 3.96
CA VAL A 42 9.29 3.79 3.04
C VAL A 42 10.79 3.79 2.80
N ARG A 43 11.60 3.48 3.82
CA ARG A 43 13.05 3.37 3.64
C ARG A 43 13.43 2.29 2.63
N THR A 44 12.78 1.13 2.62
CA THR A 44 13.08 0.06 1.65
C THR A 44 12.98 0.51 0.18
N LEU A 45 12.34 1.65 -0.08
CA LEU A 45 12.18 2.26 -1.39
C LEU A 45 13.31 3.24 -1.77
N ALA A 46 14.32 3.45 -0.92
CA ALA A 46 15.37 4.46 -1.12
C ALA A 46 16.05 4.34 -2.49
N ASP A 47 16.44 3.14 -2.88
CA ASP A 47 17.09 2.89 -4.17
C ASP A 47 16.18 3.24 -5.36
N VAL A 48 14.88 3.03 -5.22
CA VAL A 48 13.88 3.31 -6.26
C VAL A 48 13.57 4.80 -6.35
N ILE A 49 13.54 5.50 -5.21
CA ILE A 49 13.23 6.94 -5.14
C ILE A 49 14.43 7.78 -5.58
N VAL A 50 15.66 7.40 -5.20
CA VAL A 50 16.87 8.16 -5.54
C VAL A 50 17.20 8.05 -7.03
N SER A 51 16.98 6.88 -7.64
CA SER A 51 17.34 6.60 -9.04
C SER A 51 16.64 7.53 -10.06
N THR A 52 15.53 8.18 -9.70
CA THR A 52 14.76 9.04 -10.61
C THR A 52 15.17 10.51 -10.55
N ARG A 53 15.92 10.94 -9.52
CA ARG A 53 16.40 12.32 -9.40
C ARG A 53 17.67 12.51 -10.21
N SER A 54 17.52 12.84 -11.50
CA SER A 54 18.64 13.34 -12.30
C SER A 54 19.11 14.70 -11.73
N PRO A 55 20.40 14.85 -11.34
CA PRO A 55 20.90 16.06 -10.70
C PRO A 55 20.96 17.31 -11.61
N HIS A 56 20.61 17.17 -12.89
CA HIS A 56 20.73 18.23 -13.89
C HIS A 56 19.41 18.82 -14.39
N ILE A 57 18.26 18.32 -13.93
CA ILE A 57 16.98 18.89 -14.33
C ILE A 57 16.58 19.93 -13.28
N PRO A 58 16.60 21.24 -13.61
CA PRO A 58 16.11 22.26 -12.70
C PRO A 58 14.66 21.94 -12.34
N VAL A 59 14.29 22.17 -11.08
CA VAL A 59 12.97 21.94 -10.50
C VAL A 59 11.95 22.86 -11.19
N SER A 60 11.61 22.60 -12.45
CA SER A 60 10.44 23.15 -13.10
C SER A 60 9.22 22.37 -12.61
N SER A 61 8.16 23.10 -12.31
CA SER A 61 6.92 22.69 -11.63
C SER A 61 6.07 21.61 -12.32
N ASP A 62 6.61 20.87 -13.29
CA ASP A 62 5.88 19.79 -13.93
C ASP A 62 5.97 18.53 -13.08
N VAL A 63 4.87 18.26 -12.37
CA VAL A 63 4.58 17.17 -11.41
C VAL A 63 4.74 15.74 -12.02
N GLY A 64 5.29 15.60 -13.22
CA GLY A 64 5.18 14.38 -14.03
C GLY A 64 6.38 13.43 -14.08
N THR A 65 7.54 13.76 -13.52
CA THR A 65 8.77 12.93 -13.74
C THR A 65 9.29 12.22 -12.49
N GLY A 66 8.57 12.25 -11.38
CA GLY A 66 8.95 11.59 -10.13
C GLY A 66 8.65 10.09 -10.11
N SER A 67 9.24 9.37 -9.15
CA SER A 67 8.85 7.98 -8.87
C SER A 67 7.37 7.89 -8.49
N THR A 68 6.69 6.83 -8.90
CA THR A 68 5.27 6.59 -8.56
C THR A 68 5.13 5.39 -7.63
N ALA A 69 4.33 5.53 -6.57
CA ALA A 69 4.08 4.48 -5.59
C ALA A 69 2.59 4.22 -5.36
N LEU A 70 2.19 2.95 -5.28
CA LEU A 70 0.86 2.51 -4.87
C LEU A 70 0.89 2.12 -3.39
N ILE A 71 -0.03 2.66 -2.59
CA ILE A 71 -0.15 2.37 -1.16
C ILE A 71 -1.50 1.72 -0.89
N LEU A 72 -1.50 0.47 -0.43
CA LEU A 72 -2.72 -0.22 -0.04
C LEU A 72 -3.21 0.26 1.32
N LEU A 73 -4.54 0.29 1.49
CA LEU A 73 -5.23 0.84 2.66
C LEU A 73 -4.68 2.22 3.09
N GLY A 74 -4.37 3.09 2.13
CA GLY A 74 -3.69 4.38 2.37
C GLY A 74 -4.49 5.38 3.22
N HIS A 75 -5.75 5.09 3.52
CA HIS A 75 -6.66 5.97 4.28
C HIS A 75 -6.46 5.93 5.80
N ASP A 76 -5.76 4.92 6.35
CA ASP A 76 -5.60 4.71 7.80
C ASP A 76 -4.24 4.04 8.14
N GLY A 77 -3.89 4.00 9.42
CA GLY A 77 -2.78 3.25 9.99
C GLY A 77 -1.43 3.50 9.31
N PRO A 78 -0.58 2.47 9.15
CA PRO A 78 0.71 2.61 8.46
C PRO A 78 0.58 3.12 7.01
N GLY A 79 -0.52 2.78 6.31
CA GLY A 79 -0.77 3.23 4.94
C GLY A 79 -0.86 4.75 4.86
N SER A 80 -1.64 5.37 5.75
CA SER A 80 -1.77 6.84 5.83
C SER A 80 -0.46 7.56 6.11
N MET A 81 0.38 6.99 6.98
CA MET A 81 1.69 7.54 7.30
C MET A 81 2.65 7.41 6.12
N ALA A 82 2.60 6.30 5.38
CA ALA A 82 3.40 6.10 4.17
C ALA A 82 3.01 7.08 3.05
N VAL A 83 1.72 7.37 2.87
CA VAL A 83 1.23 8.40 1.94
C VAL A 83 1.87 9.75 2.25
N GLN A 84 1.81 10.18 3.51
CA GLN A 84 2.38 11.46 3.96
C GLN A 84 3.90 11.50 3.74
N MET A 85 4.63 10.46 4.18
CA MET A 85 6.09 10.40 4.04
C MET A 85 6.57 10.43 2.58
N LEU A 86 5.92 9.68 1.70
CA LEU A 86 6.32 9.60 0.28
C LEU A 86 5.96 10.87 -0.48
N SER A 87 4.79 11.44 -0.22
CA SER A 87 4.38 12.73 -0.77
C SER A 87 5.39 13.84 -0.42
N LYS A 88 5.81 13.93 0.84
CA LYS A 88 6.84 14.89 1.29
C LYS A 88 8.20 14.67 0.62
N ARG A 89 8.48 13.45 0.14
CA ARG A 89 9.68 13.12 -0.66
C ARG A 89 9.51 13.39 -2.16
N GLY A 90 8.37 13.91 -2.60
CA GLY A 90 8.07 14.22 -4.00
C GLY A 90 7.77 12.98 -4.84
N VAL A 91 7.32 11.90 -4.21
CA VAL A 91 6.84 10.68 -4.89
C VAL A 91 5.38 10.89 -5.25
N THR A 92 4.98 10.53 -6.46
CA THR A 92 3.58 10.52 -6.88
C THR A 92 2.87 9.34 -6.22
N VAL A 93 1.99 9.61 -5.27
CA VAL A 93 1.33 8.56 -4.48
C VAL A 93 -0.07 8.28 -5.00
N VAL A 94 -0.36 7.01 -5.31
CA VAL A 94 -1.72 6.50 -5.53
C VAL A 94 -2.13 5.73 -4.28
N ALA A 95 -3.23 6.11 -3.64
CA ALA A 95 -3.72 5.46 -2.43
C ALA A 95 -4.93 4.57 -2.76
N GLN A 96 -4.89 3.30 -2.37
CA GLN A 96 -6.05 2.41 -2.43
C GLN A 96 -6.82 2.45 -1.10
N VAL A 97 -8.15 2.46 -1.19
CA VAL A 97 -9.08 2.51 -0.05
C VAL A 97 -10.14 1.41 -0.22
N PRO A 98 -10.39 0.58 0.81
CA PRO A 98 -11.40 -0.46 0.73
C PRO A 98 -12.80 0.15 0.65
N LEU A 99 -13.71 -0.53 -0.05
CA LEU A 99 -15.07 -0.02 -0.24
C LEU A 99 -15.85 0.11 1.09
N SER A 100 -15.57 -0.77 2.05
CA SER A 100 -16.17 -0.77 3.40
C SER A 100 -15.83 0.49 4.19
N ALA A 101 -14.63 1.05 4.02
CA ALA A 101 -14.26 2.33 4.65
C ALA A 101 -15.11 3.51 4.16
N VAL A 102 -15.76 3.38 2.99
CA VAL A 102 -16.61 4.41 2.38
C VAL A 102 -18.10 4.19 2.73
N ARG A 103 -18.51 2.95 3.05
CA ARG A 103 -19.89 2.61 3.39
C ARG A 103 -20.25 3.09 4.79
N SER A 104 -21.49 3.53 5.01
CA SER A 104 -21.98 3.82 6.37
C SER A 104 -22.22 2.53 7.13
N ARG A 105 -21.85 2.47 8.42
CA ARG A 105 -22.12 1.28 9.26
C ARG A 105 -23.61 1.11 9.55
N LYS A 106 -24.35 2.22 9.70
CA LYS A 106 -25.77 2.19 10.07
C LYS A 106 -26.66 1.49 9.06
N SER A 107 -26.26 1.43 7.78
CA SER A 107 -27.05 0.73 6.77
C SER A 107 -26.99 -0.80 6.90
N ALA A 108 -25.96 -1.36 7.55
CA ALA A 108 -25.83 -2.82 7.64
C ALA A 108 -26.89 -3.43 8.58
N ASP A 109 -27.17 -2.78 9.71
CA ASP A 109 -28.11 -3.27 10.71
C ASP A 109 -29.59 -3.09 10.27
N GLU A 110 -29.87 -2.15 9.36
CA GLU A 110 -31.24 -1.91 8.85
C GLU A 110 -31.63 -2.82 7.67
N GLU A 111 -30.68 -3.28 6.86
CA GLU A 111 -30.97 -4.15 5.71
C GLU A 111 -31.33 -5.58 6.14
N GLU A 112 -30.81 -6.09 7.25
CA GLU A 112 -31.03 -7.47 7.72
C GLU A 112 -32.45 -7.74 8.25
N TRP A 113 -33.24 -6.70 8.58
CA TRP A 113 -34.59 -6.87 9.12
C TRP A 113 -35.72 -6.92 8.08
N THR A 114 -35.41 -6.84 6.79
CA THR A 114 -36.44 -6.75 5.74
C THR A 114 -36.73 -8.05 4.97
N ASP A 115 -36.03 -9.16 5.24
CA ASP A 115 -36.19 -10.41 4.48
C ASP A 115 -36.79 -11.59 5.28
N VAL A 116 -37.19 -11.38 6.55
CA VAL A 116 -37.72 -12.45 7.40
C VAL A 116 -39.19 -12.20 7.74
N GLY A 117 -40.09 -12.34 6.77
CA GLY A 117 -41.50 -12.63 7.07
C GLY A 117 -42.58 -11.95 6.25
N GLU A 118 -42.61 -12.16 4.93
CA GLU A 118 -43.88 -12.09 4.18
C GLU A 118 -44.20 -13.43 3.52
N THR A 119 -44.35 -14.46 4.36
CA THR A 119 -45.16 -15.63 4.04
C THR A 119 -46.41 -15.63 4.92
N PHE A 120 -47.20 -14.55 4.88
CA PHE A 120 -48.59 -14.58 5.34
C PHE A 120 -49.52 -14.35 4.16
N GLN A 121 -50.32 -15.38 3.90
CA GLN A 121 -51.23 -15.50 2.78
C GLN A 121 -52.27 -14.37 2.75
N ALA A 122 -52.38 -13.78 1.57
CA ALA A 122 -53.63 -13.45 0.88
C ALA A 122 -54.80 -12.97 1.76
N ASN A 123 -55.00 -11.65 1.78
CA ASN A 123 -56.36 -11.14 1.69
C ASN A 123 -56.45 -10.11 0.57
N ARG A 124 -56.95 -10.59 -0.59
CA ARG A 124 -57.42 -9.79 -1.70
C ARG A 124 -58.58 -8.91 -1.20
N ASN A 125 -58.41 -7.60 -1.21
CA ASN A 125 -59.33 -6.69 -1.89
C ASN A 125 -58.96 -5.22 -1.70
N GLY A 126 -58.72 -4.54 -2.83
CA GLY A 126 -59.14 -3.15 -3.02
C GLY A 126 -58.12 -2.05 -2.73
N ASN A 127 -57.69 -1.39 -3.81
CA ASN A 127 -57.37 0.03 -3.90
C ASN A 127 -56.41 0.65 -2.87
N ALA A 128 -55.17 0.89 -3.29
CA ALA A 128 -54.64 2.25 -3.44
C ALA A 128 -53.21 2.22 -3.99
N ALA A 129 -52.99 2.95 -5.08
CA ALA A 129 -51.68 3.31 -5.58
C ALA A 129 -50.97 4.20 -4.55
N GLY A 130 -50.10 3.61 -3.74
CA GLY A 130 -49.19 4.32 -2.84
C GLY A 130 -47.79 3.79 -3.09
N SER A 131 -47.13 4.26 -4.16
CA SER A 131 -45.71 4.00 -4.38
C SER A 131 -44.92 4.71 -3.28
N SER A 132 -44.70 4.03 -2.16
CA SER A 132 -43.84 4.52 -1.09
C SER A 132 -42.40 4.48 -1.58
N SER A 133 -41.96 5.57 -2.20
CA SER A 133 -40.57 5.85 -2.52
C SER A 133 -39.79 5.95 -1.21
N ARG A 134 -39.20 4.82 -0.77
CA ARG A 134 -38.27 4.80 0.36
C ARG A 134 -37.07 5.72 0.05
N PRO A 135 -36.52 6.41 1.06
CA PRO A 135 -35.68 7.58 0.84
C PRO A 135 -34.28 7.20 0.36
N ASN A 136 -33.78 7.97 -0.60
CA ASN A 136 -32.41 7.97 -1.17
C ASN A 136 -31.30 8.40 -0.17
N GLY A 137 -31.47 8.13 1.13
CA GLY A 137 -30.62 8.65 2.21
C GLY A 137 -29.24 7.98 2.29
N SER A 138 -29.17 6.66 2.12
CA SER A 138 -27.93 5.89 2.26
C SER A 138 -26.88 6.27 1.22
N ALA A 139 -27.28 6.40 -0.05
CA ALA A 139 -26.39 6.79 -1.14
C ALA A 139 -25.73 8.16 -0.92
N LYS A 140 -26.47 9.13 -0.37
CA LYS A 140 -25.94 10.47 -0.05
C LYS A 140 -24.88 10.41 1.06
N HIS A 141 -25.09 9.58 2.08
CA HIS A 141 -24.12 9.43 3.16
C HIS A 141 -22.82 8.77 2.69
N THR A 142 -22.91 7.71 1.88
CA THR A 142 -21.75 7.05 1.27
C THR A 142 -20.93 8.04 0.43
N GLN A 143 -21.59 8.83 -0.44
CA GLN A 143 -20.91 9.83 -1.27
C GLN A 143 -20.25 10.94 -0.44
N ALA A 144 -20.87 11.37 0.67
CA ALA A 144 -20.30 12.35 1.57
C ALA A 144 -19.07 11.81 2.32
N ARG A 145 -19.11 10.54 2.75
CA ARG A 145 -17.96 9.86 3.38
C ARG A 145 -16.81 9.68 2.39
N GLU A 146 -17.13 9.24 1.17
CA GLU A 146 -16.17 9.11 0.06
C GLU A 146 -15.41 10.41 -0.20
N SER A 147 -16.16 11.51 -0.36
CA SER A 147 -15.61 12.83 -0.63
C SER A 147 -14.69 13.31 0.49
N ARG A 148 -15.02 13.01 1.75
CA ARG A 148 -14.19 13.36 2.92
C ARG A 148 -12.89 12.56 2.95
N ILE A 149 -12.96 11.24 2.70
CA ILE A 149 -11.76 10.39 2.64
C ILE A 149 -10.86 10.83 1.51
N GLU A 150 -11.40 11.10 0.32
CA GLU A 150 -10.61 11.60 -0.80
C GLU A 150 -9.96 12.95 -0.44
N ALA A 151 -10.73 13.93 0.04
CA ALA A 151 -10.20 15.24 0.41
C ALA A 151 -9.07 15.14 1.44
N ARG A 152 -9.21 14.26 2.44
CA ARG A 152 -8.18 13.99 3.44
C ARG A 152 -6.92 13.40 2.82
N LEU A 153 -7.05 12.37 1.98
CA LEU A 153 -5.92 11.76 1.27
C LEU A 153 -5.21 12.76 0.36
N ARG A 154 -5.95 13.63 -0.35
CA ARG A 154 -5.38 14.73 -1.13
C ARG A 154 -4.62 15.73 -0.25
N ALA A 155 -5.13 16.05 0.93
CA ALA A 155 -4.45 16.93 1.89
C ALA A 155 -3.15 16.32 2.43
N TRP A 156 -3.07 14.99 2.53
CA TRP A 156 -1.81 14.27 2.81
C TRP A 156 -0.87 14.17 1.60
N GLY A 157 -1.37 14.51 0.41
CA GLY A 157 -0.64 14.56 -0.85
C GLY A 157 -0.72 13.27 -1.67
N ALA A 158 -1.76 12.46 -1.48
CA ALA A 158 -2.14 11.47 -2.49
C ALA A 158 -2.49 12.18 -3.80
N HIS A 159 -1.86 11.75 -4.89
CA HIS A 159 -2.14 12.23 -6.24
C HIS A 159 -3.43 11.64 -6.80
N GLU A 160 -3.78 10.43 -6.37
CA GLU A 160 -4.97 9.71 -6.82
C GLU A 160 -5.47 8.78 -5.71
N VAL A 161 -6.77 8.56 -5.68
CA VAL A 161 -7.44 7.69 -4.72
C VAL A 161 -8.25 6.64 -5.49
N CYS A 162 -7.95 5.37 -5.25
CA CYS A 162 -8.61 4.23 -5.86
C CYS A 162 -9.47 3.52 -4.81
N ILE A 163 -10.79 3.57 -4.96
CA ILE A 163 -11.72 2.87 -4.08
C ILE A 163 -12.04 1.50 -4.66
N GLY A 164 -11.99 0.46 -3.83
CA GLY A 164 -12.30 -0.92 -4.21
C GLY A 164 -11.52 -1.94 -3.38
N ASP A 165 -11.74 -3.23 -3.65
CA ASP A 165 -10.91 -4.29 -3.06
C ASP A 165 -9.44 -4.13 -3.50
N PRO A 166 -8.45 -4.32 -2.60
CA PRO A 166 -7.04 -4.15 -2.95
C PRO A 166 -6.59 -4.96 -4.18
N LEU A 167 -7.02 -6.23 -4.29
CA LEU A 167 -6.61 -7.10 -5.40
C LEU A 167 -7.23 -6.62 -6.71
N GLU A 168 -8.54 -6.34 -6.71
CA GLU A 168 -9.25 -5.82 -7.89
C GLU A 168 -8.66 -4.49 -8.39
N VAL A 169 -8.28 -3.60 -7.46
CA VAL A 169 -7.64 -2.33 -7.81
C VAL A 169 -6.28 -2.57 -8.47
N ILE A 170 -5.44 -3.45 -7.92
CA ILE A 170 -4.12 -3.76 -8.51
C ILE A 170 -4.29 -4.34 -9.93
N GLU A 171 -5.19 -5.30 -10.10
CA GLU A 171 -5.45 -5.95 -11.38
C GLU A 171 -5.96 -4.94 -12.42
N ARG A 172 -6.91 -4.08 -12.04
CA ARG A 172 -7.40 -3.00 -12.91
C ARG A 172 -6.28 -2.07 -13.34
N LEU A 173 -5.46 -1.60 -12.40
CA LEU A 173 -4.32 -0.72 -12.71
C LEU A 173 -3.32 -1.38 -13.67
N ALA A 174 -3.10 -2.70 -13.54
CA ALA A 174 -2.23 -3.45 -14.43
C ALA A 174 -2.85 -3.60 -15.84
N VAL A 175 -4.16 -3.87 -15.94
CA VAL A 175 -4.90 -3.93 -17.21
C VAL A 175 -4.89 -2.58 -17.92
N ASP A 176 -4.99 -1.49 -17.18
CA ASP A 176 -4.90 -0.11 -17.70
C ASP A 176 -3.48 0.27 -18.16
N GLY A 177 -2.52 -0.65 -18.05
CA GLY A 177 -1.14 -0.45 -18.48
C GLY A 177 -0.38 0.57 -17.64
N ARG A 178 -0.83 0.81 -16.40
CA ARG A 178 -0.15 1.73 -15.49
C ARG A 178 1.13 1.09 -14.96
N ALA A 179 2.17 1.91 -14.86
CA ALA A 179 3.45 1.50 -14.31
C ALA A 179 3.66 2.17 -12.95
N PHE A 180 4.19 1.40 -12.01
CA PHE A 180 4.57 1.86 -10.68
C PHE A 180 6.03 1.50 -10.44
N ASP A 181 6.70 2.31 -9.63
CA ASP A 181 8.06 2.03 -9.22
C ASP A 181 8.08 1.33 -7.85
N ALA A 182 7.05 1.56 -7.02
CA ALA A 182 6.91 0.91 -5.74
C ALA A 182 5.46 0.54 -5.38
N VAL A 183 5.32 -0.50 -4.55
CA VAL A 183 4.07 -0.84 -3.85
C VAL A 183 4.36 -1.00 -2.36
N ILE A 184 3.59 -0.34 -1.50
CA ILE A 184 3.54 -0.61 -0.07
C ILE A 184 2.23 -1.33 0.24
N ASP A 185 2.36 -2.58 0.67
CA ASP A 185 1.27 -3.50 0.99
C ASP A 185 1.05 -3.60 2.51
N THR A 186 -0.16 -3.28 2.93
CA THR A 186 -0.63 -3.39 4.32
C THR A 186 -1.70 -4.49 4.49
N VAL A 187 -1.97 -5.26 3.44
CA VAL A 187 -3.00 -6.30 3.37
C VAL A 187 -2.36 -7.68 3.54
N GLY A 188 -1.25 -7.91 2.84
CA GLY A 188 -0.55 -9.18 2.80
C GLY A 188 -1.20 -10.22 1.88
N GLY A 189 -0.65 -11.42 1.90
CA GLY A 189 -1.12 -12.54 1.10
C GLY A 189 -0.33 -12.75 -0.19
N ALA A 190 -0.25 -14.00 -0.61
CA ALA A 190 0.45 -14.38 -1.83
C ALA A 190 -0.18 -13.75 -3.09
N ASP A 191 -1.49 -13.58 -3.11
CA ASP A 191 -2.22 -13.05 -4.26
C ASP A 191 -1.92 -11.56 -4.47
N ILE A 192 -1.87 -10.76 -3.39
CA ILE A 192 -1.46 -9.36 -3.44
C ILE A 192 -0.03 -9.22 -3.99
N TRP A 193 0.89 -10.08 -3.54
CA TRP A 193 2.26 -10.10 -4.07
C TRP A 193 2.29 -10.42 -5.58
N LEU A 194 1.58 -11.45 -6.03
CA LEU A 194 1.58 -11.88 -7.44
C LEU A 194 0.95 -10.81 -8.36
N ALA A 195 -0.16 -10.21 -7.95
CA ALA A 195 -0.80 -9.12 -8.68
C ALA A 195 0.12 -7.89 -8.74
N SER A 196 0.73 -7.52 -7.60
CA SER A 196 1.65 -6.38 -7.53
C SER A 196 2.92 -6.62 -8.34
N GLN A 197 3.42 -7.85 -8.41
CA GLN A 197 4.56 -8.20 -9.25
C GLN A 197 4.22 -7.97 -10.73
N THR A 198 3.01 -8.32 -11.16
CA THR A 198 2.55 -8.07 -12.53
C THR A 198 2.50 -6.56 -12.81
N LEU A 199 1.93 -5.79 -11.88
CA LEU A 199 1.86 -4.33 -11.96
C LEU A 199 3.24 -3.67 -12.02
N LEU A 200 4.20 -4.11 -11.19
CA LEU A 200 5.55 -3.53 -11.12
C LEU A 200 6.43 -3.91 -12.32
N LEU A 201 6.13 -5.02 -13.00
CA LEU A 201 6.80 -5.41 -14.22
C LEU A 201 6.22 -4.73 -15.47
N ALA A 202 5.07 -4.08 -15.37
CA ALA A 202 4.46 -3.37 -16.48
C ALA A 202 5.39 -2.25 -16.99
N VAL A 203 5.55 -2.20 -18.31
CA VAL A 203 6.28 -1.12 -18.99
C VAL A 203 5.27 -0.02 -19.29
N SER A 204 5.56 1.20 -18.84
CA SER A 204 4.73 2.36 -19.19
C SER A 204 4.69 2.52 -20.70
N GLN A 205 3.48 2.53 -21.27
CA GLN A 205 3.28 2.78 -22.69
C GLN A 205 3.60 4.24 -23.07
N SER A 206 3.69 5.13 -22.08
CA SER A 206 3.92 6.55 -22.27
C SER A 206 5.40 6.88 -22.50
N GLY A 207 6.02 6.28 -23.52
CA GLY A 207 7.21 6.74 -24.30
C GLY A 207 8.46 7.34 -23.62
N GLY A 208 8.51 7.43 -22.30
CA GLY A 208 9.56 8.10 -21.53
C GLY A 208 10.61 7.10 -21.08
N ASN A 209 11.84 7.25 -21.59
CA ASN A 209 12.98 6.37 -21.33
C ASN A 209 13.53 6.39 -19.89
N ASN A 210 12.84 7.00 -18.92
CA ASN A 210 13.39 7.28 -17.58
C ASN A 210 12.90 6.34 -16.48
N HIS A 211 12.29 5.20 -16.80
CA HIS A 211 11.91 4.25 -15.77
C HIS A 211 13.12 3.52 -15.20
N SER A 212 13.17 3.39 -13.87
CA SER A 212 14.18 2.60 -13.21
C SER A 212 14.06 1.13 -13.63
N SER A 213 15.20 0.48 -13.86
CA SER A 213 15.26 -0.97 -14.07
C SER A 213 14.89 -1.76 -12.80
N HIS A 214 14.69 -1.06 -11.68
CA HIS A 214 14.42 -1.63 -10.38
C HIS A 214 13.14 -1.05 -9.80
N THR A 215 12.26 -1.94 -9.37
CA THR A 215 10.98 -1.63 -8.70
C THR A 215 10.95 -2.36 -7.38
N GLN A 216 10.13 -1.92 -6.44
CA GLN A 216 10.16 -2.48 -5.08
C GLN A 216 8.76 -2.74 -4.54
N PHE A 217 8.55 -3.96 -4.06
CA PHE A 217 7.36 -4.33 -3.30
C PHE A 217 7.73 -4.52 -1.83
N THR A 218 7.00 -3.84 -0.96
CA THR A 218 7.24 -3.92 0.47
C THR A 218 5.93 -4.21 1.18
N THR A 219 5.89 -5.34 1.89
CA THR A 219 4.71 -5.73 2.68
C THR A 219 4.98 -5.55 4.17
N LEU A 220 3.93 -5.20 4.93
CA LEU A 220 3.96 -5.15 6.40
C LEU A 220 3.38 -6.44 7.03
N VAL A 221 2.62 -7.20 6.26
CA VAL A 221 1.85 -8.34 6.75
C VAL A 221 2.51 -9.67 6.36
N GLY A 222 3.12 -9.73 5.17
CA GLY A 222 3.76 -10.93 4.65
C GLY A 222 2.78 -11.86 3.92
N ASP A 223 3.21 -13.09 3.66
CA ASP A 223 2.50 -14.04 2.77
C ASP A 223 1.24 -14.65 3.39
N ASN A 224 1.10 -14.66 4.73
CA ASN A 224 0.00 -15.31 5.43
C ASN A 224 -0.68 -14.33 6.41
N PRO A 225 -1.66 -13.53 5.94
CA PRO A 225 -2.31 -12.52 6.76
C PRO A 225 -3.12 -13.10 7.91
N ALA A 226 -3.53 -14.37 7.84
CA ALA A 226 -4.23 -15.04 8.93
C ALA A 226 -3.33 -15.32 10.15
N LYS A 227 -2.00 -15.17 10.01
CA LYS A 227 -1.03 -15.50 11.04
C LYS A 227 -0.40 -14.23 11.61
N LEU A 228 -0.86 -13.82 12.79
CA LEU A 228 -0.43 -12.61 13.48
C LEU A 228 1.07 -12.59 13.82
N ILE A 229 1.63 -13.75 14.19
CA ILE A 229 3.05 -13.87 14.54
C ILE A 229 3.76 -14.69 13.46
N PRO A 230 4.69 -14.09 12.71
CA PRO A 230 5.53 -14.80 11.76
C PRO A 230 6.23 -16.01 12.40
N SER A 231 6.21 -17.18 11.75
CA SER A 231 7.17 -18.21 12.13
C SER A 231 8.55 -17.93 11.53
N ALA A 232 9.57 -18.60 12.07
CA ALA A 232 10.90 -18.63 11.48
C ALA A 232 10.87 -19.06 9.99
N GLN A 233 9.94 -19.95 9.61
CA GLN A 233 9.77 -20.38 8.22
C GLN A 233 9.21 -19.26 7.33
N ASP A 234 8.31 -18.42 7.84
CA ASP A 234 7.79 -17.28 7.10
C ASP A 234 8.91 -16.26 6.84
N ASN A 235 9.73 -16.00 7.87
CA ASN A 235 10.91 -15.12 7.75
C ASN A 235 11.92 -15.67 6.73
N LEU A 236 12.17 -16.99 6.75
CA LEU A 236 13.03 -17.67 5.80
C LEU A 236 12.51 -17.54 4.36
N ARG A 237 11.20 -17.76 4.14
CA ARG A 237 10.56 -17.63 2.82
C ARG A 237 10.64 -16.21 2.29
N SER A 238 10.36 -15.23 3.14
CA SER A 238 10.54 -13.81 2.84
C SER A 238 11.99 -13.50 2.44
N GLY A 239 12.97 -14.02 3.20
CA GLY A 239 14.39 -13.91 2.88
C GLY A 239 14.72 -14.49 1.50
N PHE A 240 14.17 -15.65 1.14
CA PHE A 240 14.37 -16.24 -0.19
C PHE A 240 13.75 -15.40 -1.31
N ARG A 241 12.60 -14.76 -1.10
CA ARG A 241 12.03 -13.82 -2.09
C ARG A 241 12.94 -12.62 -2.29
N SER A 242 13.48 -12.08 -1.20
CA SER A 242 14.46 -11.01 -1.25
C SER A 242 15.76 -11.43 -1.96
N ILE A 243 16.20 -12.68 -1.85
CA ILE A 243 17.40 -13.19 -2.54
C ILE A 243 17.14 -13.47 -4.03
N ARG A 244 15.93 -13.89 -4.41
CA ARG A 244 15.57 -14.15 -5.81
C ARG A 244 15.65 -12.91 -6.73
N ARG A 245 15.91 -11.72 -6.16
CA ARG A 245 16.41 -10.51 -6.85
C ARG A 245 17.47 -10.80 -7.93
N ALA A 246 18.25 -11.87 -7.81
CA ALA A 246 19.31 -12.20 -8.76
C ALA A 246 18.89 -12.92 -10.05
N ILE A 247 17.66 -13.44 -10.18
CA ILE A 247 17.27 -14.25 -11.35
C ILE A 247 16.26 -13.49 -12.20
N THR A 248 16.79 -12.73 -13.14
CA THR A 248 16.05 -11.95 -14.12
C THR A 248 15.20 -12.90 -15.00
N VAL A 249 13.87 -12.80 -15.08
CA VAL A 249 12.99 -13.61 -15.99
C VAL A 249 12.87 -13.02 -17.40
N PRO A 250 13.54 -13.53 -18.44
CA PRO A 250 13.55 -12.87 -19.76
C PRO A 250 12.14 -12.90 -20.34
N MET A 251 11.51 -11.73 -20.41
CA MET A 251 10.32 -11.51 -21.22
C MET A 251 10.76 -11.62 -22.68
N THR A 252 10.60 -12.80 -23.27
CA THR A 252 10.67 -12.97 -24.71
C THR A 252 9.36 -12.47 -25.29
N GLU A 253 9.35 -11.24 -25.80
CA GLU A 253 8.31 -10.79 -26.71
C GLU A 253 8.31 -11.71 -27.93
N THR A 254 7.21 -12.41 -28.12
CA THR A 254 6.90 -13.18 -29.32
C THR A 254 6.37 -12.24 -30.39
N GLU A 255 7.15 -12.05 -31.46
CA GLU A 255 6.57 -11.86 -32.79
C GLU A 255 6.57 -13.21 -33.53
N ASP A 256 5.36 -13.58 -33.95
CA ASP A 256 4.97 -14.41 -35.09
C ASP A 256 6.05 -15.25 -35.80
N SER A 257 5.93 -16.57 -35.69
CA SER A 257 5.62 -17.46 -36.83
C SER A 257 6.13 -18.90 -36.66
N LYS A 258 5.18 -19.83 -36.85
CA LYS A 258 5.32 -21.21 -37.39
C LYS A 258 5.96 -22.32 -36.53
N LYS A 259 5.05 -23.22 -36.12
CA LYS A 259 5.10 -24.70 -36.18
C LYS A 259 6.38 -25.38 -35.67
N GLN A 260 6.27 -26.13 -34.57
CA GLN A 260 6.24 -27.61 -34.61
C GLN A 260 6.02 -28.22 -33.21
N GLN A 261 5.36 -29.38 -33.24
CA GLN A 261 4.97 -30.26 -32.14
C GLN A 261 6.18 -30.89 -31.43
N ALA A 262 6.12 -31.08 -30.11
CA ALA A 262 6.35 -32.39 -29.44
C ALA A 262 6.32 -32.28 -27.89
N SER A 263 5.41 -33.07 -27.29
CA SER A 263 5.40 -33.80 -26.00
C SER A 263 6.03 -33.24 -24.68
N PRO A 264 5.38 -33.44 -23.52
CA PRO A 264 5.91 -33.05 -22.21
C PRO A 264 6.66 -34.20 -21.52
N SER A 265 7.92 -33.97 -21.13
CA SER A 265 8.64 -34.79 -20.16
C SER A 265 8.94 -33.98 -18.90
N LYS A 266 8.44 -34.49 -17.77
CA LYS A 266 8.73 -34.04 -16.41
C LYS A 266 10.20 -34.29 -16.08
N SER A 267 10.93 -33.26 -15.65
CA SER A 267 11.96 -33.40 -14.60
C SER A 267 12.40 -32.03 -14.08
N SER A 268 12.32 -31.93 -12.76
CA SER A 268 12.88 -30.88 -11.91
C SER A 268 14.35 -31.18 -11.62
N THR A 269 15.26 -30.31 -12.04
CA THR A 269 16.59 -30.17 -11.43
C THR A 269 17.15 -28.78 -11.73
N THR A 270 17.30 -27.99 -10.68
CA THR A 270 18.07 -26.74 -10.62
C THR A 270 19.52 -27.02 -11.02
N SER A 271 19.94 -26.52 -12.18
CA SER A 271 21.35 -26.41 -12.56
C SER A 271 21.67 -24.96 -12.91
N LEU A 272 22.73 -24.46 -12.27
CA LEU A 272 23.33 -23.15 -12.48
C LEU A 272 24.03 -23.12 -13.87
N PRO A 273 23.89 -22.06 -14.67
CA PRO A 273 24.62 -21.99 -15.94
C PRO A 273 26.06 -21.50 -15.73
N LEU A 274 26.99 -22.40 -16.04
CA LEU A 274 28.42 -22.17 -16.21
C LEU A 274 28.67 -21.36 -17.50
N MET A 275 29.47 -20.29 -17.39
CA MET A 275 29.90 -19.45 -18.51
C MET A 275 30.53 -20.26 -19.65
N ARG A 276 30.00 -20.13 -20.87
CA ARG A 276 30.63 -20.63 -22.10
C ARG A 276 30.95 -19.47 -23.04
N LYS A 277 32.25 -19.26 -23.27
CA LYS A 277 32.82 -18.36 -24.30
C LYS A 277 32.61 -18.95 -25.71
N GLN A 278 32.26 -18.09 -26.67
CA GLN A 278 32.66 -18.03 -28.11
C GLN A 278 31.60 -17.19 -28.85
N SER A 279 31.84 -15.96 -29.30
CA SER A 279 32.61 -15.52 -30.50
C SER A 279 32.10 -16.12 -31.81
N VAL A 280 31.28 -15.37 -32.57
CA VAL A 280 31.43 -15.14 -34.04
C VAL A 280 30.78 -13.80 -34.41
N ARG A 281 31.51 -12.99 -35.19
CA ARG A 281 31.09 -11.71 -35.78
C ARG A 281 30.00 -11.91 -36.84
N SER A 282 28.86 -11.23 -36.73
CA SER A 282 27.91 -11.03 -37.83
C SER A 282 27.14 -9.72 -37.67
N ALA A 283 26.66 -9.19 -38.79
CA ALA A 283 26.35 -7.79 -39.06
C ALA A 283 25.33 -7.11 -38.12
N SER A 284 25.59 -5.82 -37.90
CA SER A 284 24.86 -4.88 -37.07
C SER A 284 23.42 -4.63 -37.53
N LYS A 285 22.49 -5.50 -37.12
CA LYS A 285 21.10 -5.07 -36.88
C LYS A 285 21.09 -4.38 -35.52
N ALA A 286 20.61 -3.14 -35.48
CA ALA A 286 20.41 -2.38 -34.25
C ALA A 286 19.53 -3.21 -33.30
N ARG A 287 20.17 -3.85 -32.33
CA ARG A 287 19.53 -4.69 -31.35
C ARG A 287 18.93 -3.75 -30.32
N THR A 288 17.63 -3.49 -30.41
CA THR A 288 16.86 -2.81 -29.38
C THR A 288 17.10 -3.57 -28.07
N VAL A 289 17.87 -2.96 -27.16
CA VAL A 289 18.15 -3.54 -25.85
C VAL A 289 16.89 -3.31 -25.02
N THR A 290 16.04 -4.32 -24.91
CA THR A 290 14.90 -4.29 -23.99
C THR A 290 15.43 -4.26 -22.56
N VAL A 291 15.28 -3.11 -21.90
CA VAL A 291 15.67 -2.96 -20.49
C VAL A 291 14.66 -3.74 -19.66
N LYS A 292 15.17 -4.73 -18.94
CA LYS A 292 14.35 -5.63 -18.15
C LYS A 292 14.18 -5.09 -16.75
N ARG A 293 12.93 -4.86 -16.33
CA ARG A 293 12.61 -4.47 -14.96
C ARG A 293 12.77 -5.67 -14.01
N THR A 294 13.24 -5.37 -12.80
CA THR A 294 13.37 -6.31 -11.69
C THR A 294 12.51 -5.82 -10.54
N VAL A 295 11.85 -6.75 -9.84
CA VAL A 295 11.03 -6.45 -8.66
C VAL A 295 11.78 -6.91 -7.42
N GLY A 296 12.19 -5.96 -6.59
CA GLY A 296 12.67 -6.20 -5.24
C GLY A 296 11.51 -6.53 -4.31
N TYR A 297 11.80 -7.31 -3.26
CA TYR A 297 10.85 -7.72 -2.24
C TYR A 297 11.43 -7.43 -0.86
N ALA A 298 10.64 -6.81 0.01
CA ALA A 298 10.95 -6.62 1.42
C ALA A 298 9.71 -6.94 2.28
N TRP A 299 9.96 -7.54 3.44
CA TRP A 299 8.95 -7.69 4.48
C TRP A 299 9.41 -6.91 5.71
N VAL A 300 8.62 -5.91 6.10
CA VAL A 300 8.83 -5.16 7.33
C VAL A 300 7.93 -5.76 8.41
N SER A 301 8.52 -6.58 9.27
CA SER A 301 7.80 -7.20 10.38
C SER A 301 7.71 -6.24 11.57
N ALA A 302 6.52 -6.12 12.16
CA ALA A 302 6.32 -5.37 13.40
C ALA A 302 7.06 -5.97 14.60
N ALA A 303 7.39 -7.26 14.52
CA ALA A 303 8.13 -7.98 15.56
C ALA A 303 9.67 -7.89 15.40
N ALA A 304 10.17 -7.16 14.39
CA ALA A 304 11.61 -7.03 14.18
C ALA A 304 12.19 -5.91 15.04
N ASP A 305 13.26 -6.20 15.79
CA ASP A 305 13.97 -5.19 16.60
C ASP A 305 14.78 -4.22 15.73
N VAL A 306 15.32 -4.72 14.62
CA VAL A 306 16.10 -3.95 13.66
C VAL A 306 15.43 -3.89 12.30
N ASP A 307 15.59 -2.78 11.60
CA ASP A 307 15.12 -2.64 10.22
C ASP A 307 16.10 -3.25 9.20
N TYR A 308 15.83 -3.05 7.90
CA TYR A 308 16.65 -3.63 6.85
C TYR A 308 18.03 -2.95 6.69
N GLU A 309 18.23 -1.76 7.26
CA GLU A 309 19.51 -1.07 7.32
C GLU A 309 20.27 -1.36 8.63
N GLY A 310 19.63 -2.07 9.56
CA GLY A 310 20.19 -2.43 10.86
C GLY A 310 19.93 -1.39 11.95
N GLU A 311 19.07 -0.41 11.72
CA GLU A 311 18.65 0.54 12.76
C GLU A 311 17.64 -0.08 13.70
N ASP A 312 17.80 0.18 14.99
CA ASP A 312 16.90 -0.33 16.01
C ASP A 312 15.58 0.47 16.08
N ILE A 313 14.68 0.06 16.97
CA ILE A 313 13.39 0.75 17.16
C ILE A 313 13.58 2.20 17.66
N ARG A 314 14.60 2.46 18.47
CA ARG A 314 14.83 3.78 19.08
C ARG A 314 15.25 4.78 18.01
N ASP A 315 16.17 4.42 17.14
CA ASP A 315 16.66 5.29 16.06
C ASP A 315 15.54 5.61 15.07
N ALA A 316 14.77 4.59 14.68
CA ALA A 316 13.64 4.75 13.78
C ALA A 316 12.50 5.58 14.41
N LEU A 317 12.22 5.42 15.70
CA LEU A 317 11.23 6.24 16.41
C LEU A 317 11.71 7.68 16.59
N GLY A 318 13.00 7.91 16.86
CA GLY A 318 13.59 9.25 16.89
C GLY A 318 13.41 9.99 15.56
N SER A 319 13.62 9.28 14.44
CA SER A 319 13.37 9.82 13.09
C SER A 319 11.90 10.15 12.87
N VAL A 320 10.98 9.30 13.34
CA VAL A 320 9.53 9.56 13.29
C VAL A 320 9.13 10.78 14.10
N VAL A 321 9.65 10.95 15.31
CA VAL A 321 9.38 12.13 16.15
C VAL A 321 9.88 13.40 15.46
N GLY A 322 11.09 13.39 14.88
CA GLY A 322 11.58 14.52 14.09
C GLY A 322 10.65 14.87 12.92
N MET A 323 10.14 13.88 12.19
CA MET A 323 9.16 14.11 11.12
C MET A 323 7.84 14.70 11.63
N VAL A 324 7.40 14.34 12.84
CA VAL A 324 6.22 14.95 13.48
C VAL A 324 6.49 16.40 13.85
N GLU A 325 7.64 16.68 14.49
CA GLU A 325 8.04 18.04 14.90
C GLU A 325 8.18 18.97 13.69
N GLU A 326 8.61 18.45 12.55
CA GLU A 326 8.67 19.18 11.27
C GLU A 326 7.31 19.29 10.56
N GLY A 327 6.25 18.67 11.08
CA GLY A 327 4.92 18.67 10.48
C GLY A 327 4.83 17.87 9.17
N TRP A 328 5.70 16.88 8.97
CA TRP A 328 5.68 16.02 7.78
C TRP A 328 4.58 14.98 7.87
N ILE A 329 4.37 14.44 9.07
CA ILE A 329 3.47 13.33 9.32
C ILE A 329 2.60 13.60 10.55
N ARG A 330 1.37 13.12 10.51
CA ARG A 330 0.43 13.14 11.64
C ARG A 330 -0.47 11.90 11.59
N PRO A 331 -0.52 11.08 12.66
CA PRO A 331 -1.44 9.94 12.73
C PRO A 331 -2.90 10.40 12.64
N TRP A 332 -3.73 9.62 11.96
CA TRP A 332 -5.16 9.89 11.89
C TRP A 332 -5.90 9.14 13.00
N ILE A 333 -6.71 9.87 13.79
CA ILE A 333 -7.46 9.33 14.93
C ILE A 333 -8.98 9.35 14.73
N GLY A 334 -9.43 9.47 13.48
CA GLY A 334 -10.84 9.65 13.15
C GLY A 334 -11.22 11.10 12.91
N ASP A 335 -12.50 11.31 12.61
CA ASP A 335 -13.13 12.63 12.55
C ASP A 335 -13.99 12.80 13.81
N GLU A 336 -13.75 13.85 14.60
CA GLU A 336 -14.52 14.09 15.83
C GLU A 336 -15.98 14.44 15.54
N GLU A 337 -16.27 15.00 14.37
CA GLU A 337 -17.63 15.34 13.95
C GLU A 337 -18.43 14.11 13.51
N ASP A 338 -17.73 13.03 13.14
CA ASP A 338 -18.34 11.78 12.69
C ASP A 338 -18.17 10.68 13.72
N LEU A 339 -19.21 10.49 14.53
CA LEU A 339 -19.26 9.42 15.53
C LEU A 339 -19.04 8.02 14.94
N ASP A 340 -19.31 7.82 13.65
CA ASP A 340 -19.11 6.53 12.99
C ASP A 340 -17.65 6.35 12.51
N ASP A 341 -16.85 7.43 12.46
CA ASP A 341 -15.44 7.45 12.01
C ASP A 341 -14.44 7.73 13.15
N THR A 342 -14.90 7.87 14.39
CA THR A 342 -14.00 8.03 15.55
C THR A 342 -13.15 6.77 15.78
N ARG A 343 -11.83 6.95 15.91
CA ARG A 343 -10.88 5.87 16.21
C ARG A 343 -10.47 5.81 17.67
N VAL A 344 -11.14 6.57 18.53
CA VAL A 344 -10.84 6.63 19.96
C VAL A 344 -12.02 6.05 20.73
N VAL A 345 -11.83 4.92 21.39
CA VAL A 345 -12.88 4.26 22.16
C VAL A 345 -12.51 4.18 23.64
N PRO A 346 -13.49 4.27 24.56
CA PRO A 346 -13.26 3.95 25.95
C PRO A 346 -13.01 2.44 26.12
N PHE A 347 -12.32 2.05 27.20
CA PHE A 347 -11.94 0.66 27.46
C PHE A 347 -13.15 -0.30 27.50
N GLU A 348 -14.29 0.16 28.02
CA GLU A 348 -15.53 -0.61 28.11
C GLU A 348 -16.07 -1.01 26.73
N ARG A 349 -15.76 -0.22 25.69
CA ARG A 349 -16.14 -0.46 24.30
C ARG A 349 -15.05 -1.15 23.48
N SER A 350 -13.90 -1.47 24.08
CA SER A 350 -12.82 -2.15 23.38
C SER A 350 -13.21 -3.51 22.75
N PRO A 351 -14.16 -4.31 23.29
CA PRO A 351 -14.62 -5.52 22.60
C PRO A 351 -15.31 -5.24 21.26
N GLU A 352 -15.96 -4.08 21.10
CA GLU A 352 -16.66 -3.69 19.86
C GLU A 352 -15.67 -3.45 18.71
N VAL A 353 -14.43 -3.06 19.03
CA VAL A 353 -13.35 -2.81 18.05
C VAL A 353 -13.01 -4.07 17.26
N PHE A 354 -13.01 -5.22 17.93
CA PHE A 354 -12.59 -6.51 17.39
C PHE A 354 -13.76 -7.47 17.12
N ARG A 355 -14.99 -6.95 17.08
CA ARG A 355 -16.18 -7.76 16.83
C ARG A 355 -16.08 -8.48 15.49
N ARG A 356 -16.51 -9.74 15.48
CA ARG A 356 -16.56 -10.61 14.30
C ARG A 356 -17.91 -11.32 14.25
N ASP A 357 -18.41 -11.53 13.04
CA ASP A 357 -19.55 -12.38 12.75
C ASP A 357 -19.10 -13.59 11.89
N ASP A 358 -20.06 -14.36 11.38
CA ASP A 358 -19.80 -15.52 10.51
C ASP A 358 -19.19 -15.13 9.15
N LYS A 359 -19.31 -13.85 8.75
CA LYS A 359 -18.82 -13.31 7.48
C LYS A 359 -17.45 -12.65 7.62
N GLY A 360 -17.03 -12.29 8.85
CA GLY A 360 -15.71 -11.74 9.12
C GLY A 360 -15.70 -10.66 10.20
N PRO A 361 -14.67 -9.80 10.20
CA PRO A 361 -14.62 -8.62 11.06
C PRO A 361 -15.76 -7.65 10.75
N VAL A 362 -16.47 -7.18 11.78
CA VAL A 362 -17.54 -6.16 11.69
C VAL A 362 -17.34 -5.03 12.72
N GLY A 363 -16.22 -5.08 13.44
CA GLY A 363 -15.85 -4.08 14.43
C GLY A 363 -15.29 -2.81 13.79
N LEU A 364 -14.80 -1.91 14.65
CA LEU A 364 -14.17 -0.66 14.20
C LEU A 364 -13.01 -0.90 13.21
N LEU A 365 -12.29 -2.01 13.36
CA LEU A 365 -11.16 -2.41 12.52
C LEU A 365 -11.53 -3.42 11.43
N GLU A 366 -12.78 -3.42 10.95
CA GLU A 366 -13.22 -4.30 9.85
C GLU A 366 -12.34 -4.15 8.59
N ASP A 367 -11.92 -2.92 8.31
CA ASP A 367 -11.04 -2.52 7.20
C ASP A 367 -9.55 -2.59 7.54
N GLY A 368 -9.20 -3.14 8.72
CA GLY A 368 -7.89 -2.95 9.33
C GLY A 368 -7.74 -1.55 9.93
N GLY A 369 -6.52 -1.00 9.86
CA GLY A 369 -6.23 0.35 10.35
C GLY A 369 -5.82 0.41 11.81
N THR A 370 -6.12 1.53 12.47
CA THR A 370 -5.70 1.79 13.85
C THR A 370 -6.83 2.29 14.74
N CYS A 371 -6.74 1.99 16.04
CA CYS A 371 -7.68 2.45 17.06
C CYS A 371 -6.92 2.72 18.35
N VAL A 372 -7.34 3.74 19.10
CA VAL A 372 -6.85 4.07 20.43
C VAL A 372 -7.90 3.68 21.46
N VAL A 373 -7.49 2.89 22.47
CA VAL A 373 -8.36 2.49 23.58
C VAL A 373 -7.95 3.28 24.82
N LYS A 374 -8.87 4.04 25.40
CA LYS A 374 -8.65 4.83 26.62
C LYS A 374 -8.92 3.97 27.87
N ILE A 375 -7.88 3.67 28.64
CA ILE A 375 -7.94 2.78 29.82
C ILE A 375 -8.37 3.50 31.10
N VAL A 376 -8.12 4.81 31.20
CA VAL A 376 -8.49 5.61 32.37
C VAL A 376 -9.07 6.93 31.87
N SER A 377 -10.33 7.21 32.25
CA SER A 377 -10.98 8.52 32.10
C SER A 377 -10.86 9.33 33.38
#